data_AF-A0A959L7M8-F1
#
_entry.id   AF-A0A959L7M8-F1
#
_cell.length_a   1.000
_cell.length_b   1.000
_cell.length_c   1.000
_cell.angle_alpha   90.00
_cell.angle_beta   90.00
_cell.angle_gamma   90.00
#
_symmetry.space_group_name_H-M   'P 1'
#
loop_
_entity.id
_entity.type
_entity.pdbx_description
1 polymer ?
#
loop_
_entity_poly.entity_id
_entity_poly.type
_entity_poly.pdbx_seq_one_letter_code
_entity_poly.pdbx_strand_id
1 'polypeptide(L)'
;MFRSSVIDLILSFSWSSNHGYQSTVDYPGFLLYQEIYNHFPGSKVILTTRDPESWYESASKTIFTASPNFLQKLKILTKLPFSKRMRQLMPVFAQVDYLWDVIFEGKLNDKDYMIRRFLAHEKKVKESIPKRDLLVYKVGDGWDPLCKFLGVSNPSIPFPRSNGREGFQKNLEMIRNGIVPKVS
;
A
#
# COMPACT_ATOMS: atom_id res chain seq x y z
N MET A 1 -9.52 -10.31 -12.72
CA MET A 1 -10.05 -9.36 -11.71
C MET A 1 -8.87 -8.77 -10.96
N PHE A 2 -8.51 -7.51 -11.24
CA PHE A 2 -7.34 -6.85 -10.65
C PHE A 2 -7.63 -6.49 -9.19
N ARG A 3 -6.79 -6.92 -8.24
CA ARG A 3 -7.05 -6.73 -6.80
C ARG A 3 -5.74 -6.54 -6.02
N SER A 4 -5.21 -5.32 -6.01
CA SER A 4 -4.25 -4.86 -4.98
C SER A 4 -5.03 -4.50 -3.70
N SER A 5 -4.51 -4.84 -2.52
CA SER A 5 -5.22 -4.81 -1.24
C SER A 5 -4.92 -3.57 -0.38
N VAL A 6 -4.30 -2.55 -0.94
CA VAL A 6 -3.95 -1.33 -0.22
C VAL A 6 -4.55 -0.10 -0.90
N ILE A 7 -4.82 0.93 -0.10
CA ILE A 7 -5.14 2.27 -0.57
C ILE A 7 -3.87 2.76 -1.27
N ASP A 8 -3.72 2.43 -2.55
CA ASP A 8 -2.52 2.76 -3.31
C ASP A 8 -2.63 4.24 -3.71
N LEU A 9 -1.96 5.12 -2.98
CA LEU A 9 -1.66 6.46 -3.48
C LEU A 9 -0.30 6.36 -4.17
N ILE A 10 -0.23 6.59 -5.48
CA ILE A 10 1.04 6.70 -6.19
C ILE A 10 1.37 8.19 -6.30
N LEU A 11 2.34 8.66 -5.51
CA LEU A 11 2.91 9.99 -5.69
C LEU A 11 4.04 9.85 -6.70
N SER A 12 3.92 10.50 -7.86
CA SER A 12 5.00 10.61 -8.82
C SER A 12 5.74 11.91 -8.56
N PHE A 13 7.01 11.79 -8.22
CA PHE A 13 7.94 12.91 -8.05
C PHE A 13 8.67 13.16 -9.36
N SER A 14 8.68 14.41 -9.80
CA SER A 14 9.70 14.88 -10.71
C SER A 14 10.72 15.64 -9.87
N TRP A 15 11.86 15.02 -9.54
CA TRP A 15 13.03 15.76 -9.05
C TRP A 15 14.35 15.15 -9.53
N SER A 16 15.30 16.05 -9.79
CA SER A 16 16.72 15.79 -9.97
C SER A 16 17.49 16.14 -8.67
N SER A 17 17.78 15.14 -7.83
CA SER A 17 19.09 14.86 -7.19
C SER A 17 19.02 13.99 -5.91
N ASN A 18 20.17 13.50 -5.47
CA ASN A 18 20.59 12.85 -4.21
C ASN A 18 19.87 11.69 -3.48
N HIS A 19 18.62 11.28 -3.74
CA HIS A 19 18.02 10.12 -3.02
C HIS A 19 17.47 8.97 -3.90
N GLY A 20 17.63 9.06 -5.22
CA GLY A 20 17.45 7.94 -6.16
C GLY A 20 16.01 7.49 -6.49
N TYR A 21 15.00 7.90 -5.72
CA TYR A 21 13.60 7.52 -5.98
C TYR A 21 12.81 8.65 -6.66
N GLN A 22 11.96 8.29 -7.63
CA GLN A 22 11.11 9.19 -8.42
C GLN A 22 9.61 9.04 -8.11
N SER A 23 9.23 8.15 -7.20
CA SER A 23 7.85 7.97 -6.78
C SER A 23 7.79 7.32 -5.40
N THR A 24 6.65 7.47 -4.72
CA THR A 24 6.31 6.68 -3.52
C THR A 24 4.90 6.13 -3.63
N VAL A 25 4.70 4.95 -3.06
CA VAL A 25 3.42 4.23 -3.03
C VAL A 25 3.23 3.60 -1.67
N ASP A 26 1.99 3.32 -1.30
CA ASP A 26 1.64 2.57 -0.09
C ASP A 26 2.12 3.27 1.21
N TYR A 27 2.11 2.57 2.34
CA TYR A 27 2.58 3.00 3.63
C TYR A 27 4.12 3.13 3.64
N PRO A 28 4.68 4.21 4.21
CA PRO A 28 4.01 5.32 4.91
C PRO A 28 3.57 6.47 3.99
N GLY A 29 3.91 6.44 2.69
CA GLY A 29 3.72 7.54 1.75
C GLY A 29 2.27 8.05 1.64
N PHE A 30 1.27 7.16 1.66
CA PHE A 30 -0.13 7.57 1.57
C PHE A 30 -0.61 8.39 2.78
N LEU A 31 0.01 8.24 3.96
CA LEU A 31 -0.33 9.02 5.15
C LEU A 31 0.19 10.45 5.05
N LEU A 32 1.33 10.63 4.38
CA LEU A 32 2.09 11.89 4.33
C LEU A 32 1.93 12.62 2.99
N TYR A 33 0.88 12.30 2.22
CA TYR A 33 0.79 12.77 0.84
C TYR A 33 0.71 14.29 0.68
N GLN A 34 0.14 14.99 1.67
CA GLN A 34 0.04 16.45 1.63
C GLN A 34 1.39 17.08 1.92
N GLU A 35 2.07 16.60 2.96
CA GLU A 35 3.41 17.02 3.37
C GLU A 35 4.39 16.79 2.22
N ILE A 36 4.30 15.62 1.59
CA ILE A 36 5.07 15.24 0.43
C ILE A 36 4.79 16.18 -0.75
N TYR A 37 3.51 16.39 -1.12
CA TYR A 37 3.15 17.29 -2.22
C TYR A 37 3.65 18.72 -1.98
N ASN A 38 3.52 19.21 -0.75
CA ASN A 38 3.97 20.55 -0.34
C ASN A 38 5.50 20.68 -0.33
N HIS A 39 6.22 19.60 -0.02
CA HIS A 39 7.68 19.60 0.03
C HIS A 39 8.32 19.49 -1.35
N PHE A 40 7.63 18.88 -2.32
CA PHE A 40 8.14 18.67 -3.68
C PHE A 40 7.30 19.43 -4.73
N PRO A 41 7.64 20.70 -5.01
CA PRO A 41 6.97 21.49 -6.05
C PRO A 41 6.99 20.81 -7.41
N GLY A 42 5.84 20.79 -8.10
CA GLY A 42 5.70 20.14 -9.41
C GLY A 42 5.48 18.62 -9.34
N SER A 43 5.43 18.03 -8.14
CA SER A 43 4.99 16.64 -7.96
C SER A 43 3.52 16.47 -8.38
N LYS A 44 3.20 15.24 -8.80
CA LYS A 44 1.85 14.83 -9.20
C LYS A 44 1.34 13.76 -8.26
N VAL A 45 0.06 13.80 -7.96
CA VAL A 45 -0.64 12.85 -7.10
C VAL A 45 -1.53 11.95 -7.95
N ILE A 46 -1.38 10.64 -7.79
CA ILE A 46 -2.28 9.65 -8.38
C ILE A 46 -3.02 8.97 -7.23
N LEU A 47 -4.32 9.24 -7.14
CA LEU A 47 -5.24 8.58 -6.23
C LEU A 47 -5.82 7.35 -6.93
N THR A 48 -5.37 6.17 -6.56
CA THR A 48 -6.04 4.96 -7.07
C THR A 48 -7.37 4.75 -6.34
N THR A 49 -8.38 4.34 -7.08
CA THR A 49 -9.73 4.11 -6.56
C THR A 49 -10.31 2.81 -7.12
N ARG A 50 -11.29 2.27 -6.39
CA ARG A 50 -12.12 1.13 -6.78
C ARG A 50 -13.41 1.15 -5.95
N ASP A 51 -14.30 0.21 -6.24
CA ASP A 51 -15.48 -0.04 -5.43
C ASP A 51 -15.10 -0.29 -3.95
N PRO A 52 -15.60 0.51 -2.98
CA PRO A 52 -15.24 0.39 -1.56
C PRO A 52 -15.57 -0.98 -0.96
N GLU A 53 -16.63 -1.62 -1.46
CA GLU A 53 -17.07 -2.91 -0.98
C GLU A 53 -16.11 -4.03 -1.38
N SER A 54 -15.85 -4.12 -2.67
CA SER A 54 -14.80 -4.96 -3.23
C SER A 54 -13.44 -4.66 -2.59
N TRP A 55 -13.19 -3.40 -2.20
CA TRP A 55 -11.97 -3.03 -1.51
C TRP A 55 -11.85 -3.69 -0.14
N TYR A 56 -12.87 -3.54 0.69
CA TYR A 56 -12.87 -4.10 2.03
C TYR A 56 -12.79 -5.63 2.00
N GLU A 57 -13.56 -6.28 1.11
CA GLU A 57 -13.49 -7.74 0.96
C GLU A 57 -12.09 -8.23 0.61
N SER A 58 -11.38 -7.49 -0.25
CA SER A 58 -10.01 -7.84 -0.62
C SER A 58 -9.05 -7.59 0.54
N ALA A 59 -9.14 -6.46 1.22
CA ALA A 59 -8.25 -6.06 2.32
C ALA A 59 -8.41 -6.97 3.56
N SER A 60 -9.65 -7.26 3.94
CA SER A 60 -10.00 -8.17 5.06
C SER A 60 -9.49 -9.60 4.88
N LYS A 61 -9.36 -10.07 3.63
CA LYS A 61 -8.86 -11.42 3.32
C LYS A 61 -7.34 -11.49 3.14
N THR A 62 -6.64 -10.36 3.28
CA THR A 62 -5.20 -10.24 3.02
C THR A 62 -4.53 -9.43 4.13
N ILE A 63 -4.35 -8.13 3.94
CA ILE A 63 -3.51 -7.25 4.76
C ILE A 63 -4.02 -7.12 6.19
N PHE A 64 -5.34 -7.11 6.43
CA PHE A 64 -5.88 -7.04 7.80
C PHE A 64 -5.62 -8.31 8.61
N THR A 65 -5.25 -9.40 7.94
CA THR A 65 -4.84 -10.63 8.62
C THR A 65 -3.32 -10.73 8.77
N ALA A 66 -2.53 -9.78 8.28
CA ALA A 66 -1.07 -9.91 8.30
C ALA A 66 -0.49 -9.98 9.73
N SER A 67 -1.31 -9.67 10.75
CA SER A 67 -0.92 -9.67 12.15
C SER A 67 -0.72 -11.10 12.62
N PRO A 68 0.48 -11.48 13.08
CA PRO A 68 0.64 -12.78 13.67
C PRO A 68 -0.16 -12.83 14.96
N ASN A 69 -0.98 -13.87 15.14
CA ASN A 69 -1.64 -14.09 16.43
C ASN A 69 -0.61 -14.45 17.52
N PHE A 70 -1.05 -14.52 18.78
CA PHE A 70 -0.15 -14.80 19.92
C PHE A 70 0.74 -16.04 19.72
N LEU A 71 0.16 -17.16 19.26
CA LEU A 71 0.92 -18.40 19.01
C LEU A 71 1.95 -18.24 17.89
N GLN A 72 1.60 -17.50 16.83
CA GLN A 72 2.52 -17.19 15.74
C GLN A 72 3.64 -16.24 16.17
N LYS A 73 3.34 -15.22 17.00
CA LYS A 73 4.35 -14.34 17.61
C LYS A 73 5.33 -15.16 18.46
N LEU A 74 4.85 -16.10 19.28
CA LEU A 74 5.70 -17.00 20.05
C LEU A 74 6.59 -17.86 19.14
N LYS A 75 6.04 -18.45 18.08
CA LYS A 75 6.79 -19.24 17.10
C LYS A 75 7.87 -18.41 16.40
N ILE A 76 7.56 -17.17 16.01
CA ILE A 76 8.52 -16.22 15.44
C ILE A 76 9.64 -15.91 16.43
N LEU A 77 9.30 -15.67 17.70
CA LEU A 77 10.26 -15.37 18.77
C LEU A 77 11.31 -16.48 18.92
N THR A 78 10.90 -17.76 18.86
CA THR A 78 11.83 -18.90 18.92
C THR A 78 12.88 -18.93 17.80
N LYS A 79 12.62 -18.26 16.67
CA LYS A 79 13.51 -18.23 15.50
C LYS A 79 14.43 -17.00 15.47
N LEU A 80 14.18 -15.99 16.32
CA LEU A 80 14.96 -14.75 16.33
C LEU A 80 16.46 -14.92 16.60
N PRO A 81 16.92 -15.80 17.50
CA PRO A 81 18.36 -15.99 17.73
C PRO A 81 19.08 -16.50 16.49
N PHE A 82 18.39 -17.31 15.68
CA PHE A 82 18.98 -18.09 14.58
C PHE A 82 18.70 -17.53 13.18
N SER A 83 17.91 -16.47 13.05
CA SER A 83 17.52 -15.91 11.75
C SER A 83 17.75 -14.40 11.68
N LYS A 84 18.84 -13.99 11.02
CA LYS A 84 19.12 -12.57 10.72
C LYS A 84 17.96 -11.93 9.94
N ARG A 85 17.39 -12.66 8.97
CA ARG A 85 16.24 -12.18 8.19
C ARG A 85 14.99 -11.98 9.04
N MET A 86 14.74 -12.85 10.02
CA MET A 86 13.59 -12.65 10.91
C MET A 86 13.79 -11.43 11.81
N ARG A 87 15.02 -11.21 12.32
CA ARG A 87 15.34 -9.99 13.08
C ARG A 87 15.09 -8.72 12.24
N GLN A 88 15.35 -8.76 10.94
CA GLN A 88 15.08 -7.65 10.03
C GLN A 88 13.58 -7.41 9.77
N LEU A 89 12.72 -8.42 9.96
CA LEU A 89 11.27 -8.27 9.85
C LEU A 89 10.60 -7.75 11.13
N MET A 90 11.26 -7.81 12.30
CA MET A 90 10.67 -7.36 13.57
C MET A 90 10.18 -5.90 13.56
N PRO A 91 10.93 -4.93 13.00
CA PRO A 91 10.44 -3.56 12.89
C PRO A 91 9.21 -3.43 12.00
N VAL A 92 9.06 -4.31 11.01
CA VAL A 92 7.87 -4.33 10.13
C VAL A 92 6.64 -4.75 10.92
N PHE A 93 6.73 -5.79 11.76
CA PHE A 93 5.60 -6.19 12.61
C PHE A 93 5.18 -5.10 13.59
N ALA A 94 6.13 -4.42 14.22
CA ALA A 94 5.82 -3.32 15.14
C ALA A 94 5.11 -2.15 14.43
N GLN A 95 5.56 -1.79 13.21
CA GLN A 95 4.90 -0.75 12.41
C GLN A 95 3.50 -1.17 11.97
N VAL A 96 3.34 -2.43 11.65
CA VAL A 96 2.08 -3.00 11.18
C VAL A 96 1.07 -3.11 12.35
N ASP A 97 1.51 -3.49 13.56
CA ASP A 97 0.71 -3.40 14.79
C ASP A 97 0.31 -1.95 15.09
N TYR A 98 1.25 -0.99 15.00
CA TYR A 98 0.95 0.45 15.17
C TYR A 98 -0.09 0.95 14.15
N LEU A 99 0.04 0.56 12.88
CA LEU A 99 -0.90 0.94 11.83
C LEU A 99 -2.32 0.43 12.18
N TRP A 100 -2.45 -0.78 12.69
CA TRP A 100 -3.76 -1.33 13.04
C TRP A 100 -4.36 -0.70 14.29
N ASP A 101 -3.59 -0.61 15.37
CA ASP A 101 -4.10 -0.19 16.66
C ASP A 101 -4.30 1.33 16.73
N VAL A 102 -3.39 2.10 16.15
CA VAL A 102 -3.39 3.56 16.25
C VAL A 102 -4.03 4.20 15.03
N ILE A 103 -3.56 3.89 13.82
CA ILE A 103 -4.05 4.54 12.60
C ILE A 103 -5.43 4.04 12.20
N PHE A 104 -5.72 2.75 12.42
CA PHE A 104 -7.03 2.15 12.16
C PHE A 104 -7.86 1.91 13.43
N GLU A 105 -7.39 2.38 14.59
CA GLU A 105 -8.13 2.35 15.87
C GLU A 105 -8.60 0.93 16.29
N GLY A 106 -7.92 -0.13 15.84
CA GLY A 106 -8.34 -1.52 16.07
C GLY A 106 -9.63 -1.93 15.35
N LYS A 107 -10.17 -1.10 14.44
CA LYS A 107 -11.49 -1.26 13.79
C LYS A 107 -11.43 -1.93 12.42
N LEU A 108 -10.38 -2.71 12.14
CA LEU A 108 -10.22 -3.37 10.83
C LEU A 108 -11.36 -4.32 10.46
N ASN A 109 -12.04 -4.90 11.46
CA ASN A 109 -13.16 -5.82 11.26
C ASN A 109 -14.52 -5.09 11.18
N ASP A 110 -14.56 -3.79 11.46
CA ASP A 110 -15.74 -2.95 11.27
C ASP A 110 -15.76 -2.46 9.82
N LYS A 111 -16.47 -3.22 8.99
CA LYS A 111 -16.62 -2.96 7.55
C LYS A 111 -17.08 -1.54 7.27
N ASP A 112 -18.14 -1.09 7.93
CA ASP A 112 -18.74 0.21 7.66
C ASP A 112 -17.80 1.34 8.08
N TYR A 113 -17.09 1.17 9.21
CA TYR A 113 -16.05 2.10 9.62
C TYR A 113 -14.91 2.19 8.60
N MET A 114 -14.43 1.05 8.10
CA MET A 114 -13.33 1.03 7.13
C MET A 114 -13.73 1.63 5.78
N ILE A 115 -14.96 1.36 5.31
CA ILE A 115 -15.50 1.99 4.09
C ILE A 115 -15.67 3.49 4.27
N ARG A 116 -16.21 3.96 5.41
CA ARG A 116 -16.30 5.39 5.72
C ARG A 116 -14.92 6.04 5.70
N ARG A 117 -13.90 5.40 6.29
CA ARG A 117 -12.53 5.91 6.33
C ARG A 117 -11.90 5.95 4.93
N PHE A 118 -12.12 4.93 4.10
CA PHE A 118 -11.70 4.91 2.70
C PHE A 118 -12.28 6.09 1.92
N LEU A 119 -13.60 6.29 1.99
CA LEU A 119 -14.30 7.39 1.31
C LEU A 119 -13.86 8.76 1.83
N ALA A 120 -13.67 8.90 3.14
CA ALA A 120 -13.17 10.13 3.75
C ALA A 120 -11.74 10.45 3.30
N HIS A 121 -10.87 9.44 3.18
CA HIS A 121 -9.53 9.63 2.64
C HIS A 121 -9.56 10.08 1.18
N GLU A 122 -10.35 9.42 0.32
CA GLU A 122 -10.50 9.86 -1.07
C GLU A 122 -11.00 11.30 -1.19
N LYS A 123 -12.02 11.65 -0.40
CA LYS A 123 -12.57 13.00 -0.35
C LYS A 123 -11.47 14.00 0.03
N LYS A 124 -10.73 13.72 1.11
CA LYS A 124 -9.64 14.58 1.59
C LYS A 124 -8.56 14.79 0.52
N VAL A 125 -8.16 13.74 -0.20
CA VAL A 125 -7.16 13.86 -1.28
C VAL A 125 -7.70 14.73 -2.42
N LYS A 126 -8.94 14.49 -2.85
CA LYS A 126 -9.59 15.26 -3.93
C LYS A 126 -9.79 16.73 -3.59
N GLU A 127 -10.00 17.05 -2.32
CA GLU A 127 -10.18 18.43 -1.84
C GLU A 127 -8.85 19.18 -1.63
N SER A 128 -7.78 18.46 -1.30
CA SER A 128 -6.50 19.08 -0.93
C SER A 128 -5.50 19.22 -2.07
N ILE A 129 -5.63 18.43 -3.14
CA ILE A 129 -4.72 18.49 -4.29
C ILE A 129 -5.41 19.21 -5.46
N PRO A 130 -4.77 20.23 -6.06
CA PRO A 130 -5.29 20.89 -7.26
C PRO A 130 -5.55 19.87 -8.39
N LYS A 131 -6.70 19.99 -9.08
CA LYS A 131 -7.10 19.07 -10.17
C LYS A 131 -6.04 18.86 -11.25
N ARG A 132 -5.23 19.88 -11.54
CA ARG A 132 -4.13 19.80 -12.52
C ARG A 132 -3.00 18.84 -12.11
N ASP A 133 -2.85 18.62 -10.81
CA ASP A 133 -1.81 17.80 -10.19
C ASP A 133 -2.39 16.51 -9.59
N LEU A 134 -3.67 16.22 -9.83
CA LEU A 134 -4.36 15.03 -9.33
C LEU A 134 -4.94 14.18 -10.46
N LEU A 135 -4.55 12.91 -10.49
CA LEU A 135 -5.23 11.88 -11.28
C LEU A 135 -6.00 10.95 -10.34
N VAL A 136 -7.32 10.84 -10.55
CA VAL A 136 -8.11 9.75 -9.95
C VAL A 136 -8.06 8.58 -10.92
N TYR A 137 -7.39 7.49 -10.52
CA TYR A 137 -7.06 6.36 -11.39
C TYR A 137 -7.81 5.11 -10.94
N LYS A 138 -8.66 4.54 -11.80
CA LYS A 138 -9.32 3.28 -11.44
C LYS A 138 -8.37 2.13 -11.71
N VAL A 139 -8.25 1.22 -10.73
CA VAL A 139 -7.35 0.08 -10.83
C VAL A 139 -7.73 -0.77 -12.05
N GLY A 140 -6.83 -0.80 -13.04
CA GLY A 140 -7.02 -1.55 -14.29
C GLY A 140 -7.24 -0.69 -15.54
N ASP A 141 -7.26 0.64 -15.42
CA ASP A 141 -7.42 1.54 -16.57
C ASP A 141 -6.21 1.53 -17.55
N GLY A 142 -5.12 0.87 -17.20
CA GLY A 142 -3.96 0.66 -18.07
C GLY A 142 -3.02 1.86 -18.15
N TRP A 143 -2.20 1.89 -19.20
CA TRP A 143 -1.15 2.91 -19.38
C TRP A 143 -1.70 4.29 -19.77
N ASP A 144 -2.74 4.32 -20.59
CA ASP A 144 -3.16 5.55 -21.29
C ASP A 144 -3.46 6.74 -20.37
N PRO A 145 -4.36 6.64 -19.37
CA PRO A 145 -4.64 7.79 -18.50
C PRO A 145 -3.45 8.17 -17.63
N LEU A 146 -2.60 7.20 -17.26
CA LEU A 146 -1.41 7.44 -16.44
C LEU A 146 -0.34 8.20 -17.24
N CYS A 147 0.04 7.68 -18.41
CA CYS A 147 1.04 8.29 -19.27
C CYS A 147 0.62 9.67 -19.76
N LYS A 148 -0.67 9.85 -20.13
CA LYS A 148 -1.22 11.15 -20.50
C LYS A 148 -1.11 12.18 -19.36
N PHE A 149 -1.41 11.78 -18.13
CA PHE A 149 -1.32 12.66 -16.96
C PHE A 149 0.13 13.03 -16.61
N LEU A 150 1.06 12.09 -16.81
CA LEU A 150 2.49 12.29 -16.58
C LEU A 150 3.22 12.98 -17.74
N GLY A 151 2.59 13.08 -18.92
CA GLY A 151 3.20 13.70 -20.11
C GLY A 151 4.27 12.82 -20.77
N VAL A 152 4.13 11.50 -20.68
CA VAL A 152 5.08 10.52 -21.25
C VAL A 152 4.38 9.60 -22.27
N SER A 153 5.15 8.90 -23.10
CA SER A 153 4.60 7.94 -24.06
C SER A 153 4.13 6.64 -23.37
N ASN A 154 3.14 5.98 -23.96
CA ASN A 154 2.73 4.64 -23.54
C ASN A 154 3.86 3.65 -23.85
N PRO A 155 4.27 2.80 -22.88
CA PRO A 155 5.27 1.78 -23.13
C PRO A 155 4.67 0.60 -23.90
N SER A 156 5.51 -0.13 -24.65
CA SER A 156 5.08 -1.30 -25.44
C SER A 156 4.79 -2.56 -24.61
N ILE A 157 5.08 -2.55 -23.31
CA ILE A 157 4.84 -3.68 -22.42
C ILE A 157 3.38 -3.68 -21.90
N PRO A 158 2.79 -4.86 -21.62
CA PRO A 158 1.49 -4.93 -20.98
C PRO A 158 1.49 -4.20 -19.64
N PHE A 159 0.36 -3.60 -19.27
CA PHE A 159 0.21 -2.99 -17.95
C PHE A 159 0.41 -4.04 -16.85
N PRO A 160 1.27 -3.78 -15.85
CA PRO A 160 1.66 -4.79 -14.89
C PRO A 160 0.46 -5.33 -14.10
N ARG A 161 0.48 -6.65 -13.88
CA ARG A 161 -0.42 -7.37 -12.99
C ARG A 161 0.41 -8.08 -11.93
N SER A 162 0.86 -7.35 -10.92
CA SER A 162 1.53 -7.89 -9.74
C SER A 162 0.56 -7.95 -8.55
N ASN A 163 0.97 -8.60 -7.45
CA ASN A 163 0.20 -8.77 -6.22
C ASN A 163 -1.02 -9.70 -6.33
N GLY A 164 -0.83 -10.87 -6.96
CA GLY A 164 -1.80 -11.95 -6.89
C GLY A 164 -2.04 -12.40 -5.45
N ARG A 165 -3.31 -12.52 -5.06
CA ARG A 165 -3.74 -12.92 -3.70
C ARG A 165 -3.04 -14.18 -3.21
N GLU A 166 -2.89 -15.17 -4.08
CA GLU A 166 -2.28 -16.46 -3.75
C GLU A 166 -0.81 -16.32 -3.33
N GLY A 167 -0.03 -15.52 -4.08
CA GLY A 167 1.38 -15.27 -3.75
C GLY A 167 1.53 -14.56 -2.40
N PHE A 168 0.67 -13.57 -2.14
CA PHE A 168 0.65 -12.87 -0.87
C PHE A 168 0.27 -13.79 0.30
N GLN A 169 -0.78 -14.60 0.15
CA GLN A 169 -1.22 -15.54 1.18
C GLN A 169 -0.15 -16.59 1.50
N LYS A 170 0.50 -17.14 0.47
CA LYS A 170 1.62 -18.08 0.62
C LYS A 170 2.77 -17.45 1.41
N ASN A 171 3.15 -16.21 1.06
CA ASN A 171 4.22 -15.50 1.78
C ASN A 171 3.85 -15.23 3.24
N LEU A 172 2.61 -14.80 3.51
CA LEU A 172 2.12 -14.61 4.88
C LEU A 172 2.15 -15.91 5.68
N GLU A 173 1.71 -17.02 5.10
CA GLU A 173 1.73 -18.32 5.78
C GLU A 173 3.14 -18.77 6.12
N MET A 174 4.11 -18.57 5.20
CA MET A 174 5.53 -18.81 5.49
C MET A 174 6.00 -17.97 6.67
N ILE A 175 5.71 -16.66 6.68
CA ILE A 175 6.11 -15.73 7.74
C ILE A 175 5.51 -16.13 9.09
N ARG A 176 4.21 -16.45 9.13
CA ARG A 176 3.52 -16.95 10.33
C ARG A 176 4.12 -18.24 10.88
N ASN A 177 4.74 -19.03 10.01
CA ASN A 177 5.48 -20.24 10.38
C ASN A 177 6.95 -20.00 10.74
N GLY A 178 7.39 -18.74 10.79
CA GLY A 178 8.77 -18.35 11.10
C GLY A 178 9.73 -18.52 9.91
N ILE A 179 9.21 -18.64 8.69
CA ILE A 179 9.97 -18.81 7.45
C ILE A 179 9.94 -17.49 6.69
N VAL A 180 11.11 -16.93 6.37
CA VAL A 180 11.19 -15.71 5.55
C VAL A 180 11.20 -16.09 4.07
N PRO A 181 10.22 -15.65 3.25
CA PRO A 181 10.20 -15.91 1.82
C PRO A 181 11.49 -15.42 1.15
N LYS A 182 11.95 -16.13 0.12
CA LYS A 182 13.00 -15.60 -0.75
C LYS A 182 12.38 -14.47 -1.58
N VAL A 183 12.95 -13.27 -1.48
CA VAL A 183 12.61 -12.17 -2.39
C VAL A 183 13.23 -12.53 -3.73
N SER A 184 12.39 -12.73 -4.75
CA SER A 184 12.80 -12.86 -6.15
C SER A 184 13.08 -11.49 -6.75
#